data_AF-A0AAW7P1H4-F1
#
_entry.id   AF-A0AAW7P1H4-F1
#
_cell.length_a   1.000
_cell.length_b   1.000
_cell.length_c   1.000
_cell.angle_alpha   90.00
_cell.angle_beta   90.00
_cell.angle_gamma   90.00
#
_symmetry.space_group_name_H-M   'P 1'
#
loop_
_entity.id
_entity.type
_entity.pdbx_description
1 polymer ?
#
loop_
_entity_poly.entity_id
_entity_poly.type
_entity_poly.pdbx_seq_one_letter_code
_entity_poly.pdbx_strand_id
1 'polypeptide(L)'
;MKKIKCSICGKKFTATSSRSKYCSDKCRRDGIRTNQRKLMKKKRAAKKQEKIKVSNPNISTSKKRKKSKSLLKYYRDLKNRILANEEAFDFVSRTVVEGIDVHEENFEQLVVERIKEQSE
;
A
#
# COMPACT_ATOMS: atom_id res chain seq x y z
N MET A 1 -24.85 38.70 27.31
CA MET A 1 -24.58 37.68 26.28
C MET A 1 -23.20 37.92 25.66
N LYS A 2 -22.37 36.89 25.49
CA LYS A 2 -21.01 37.03 24.90
C LYS A 2 -21.03 36.64 23.42
N LYS A 3 -20.34 37.42 22.58
CA LYS A 3 -20.15 37.07 21.16
C LYS A 3 -18.98 36.09 21.03
N ILE A 4 -19.23 34.89 20.52
CA ILE A 4 -18.22 33.84 20.35
C ILE A 4 -18.17 33.35 18.90
N LYS A 5 -17.06 32.73 18.51
CA LYS A 5 -16.84 32.21 17.15
C LYS A 5 -17.32 30.75 17.05
N CYS A 6 -18.11 30.44 16.02
CA CYS A 6 -18.52 29.07 15.73
C CYS A 6 -17.34 28.20 15.30
N SER A 7 -17.22 26.99 15.86
CA SER A 7 -16.13 26.06 15.55
C SER A 7 -16.16 25.46 14.14
N ILE A 8 -17.28 25.55 13.41
CA ILE A 8 -17.43 24.97 12.06
C ILE A 8 -17.38 26.05 10.99
N CYS A 9 -18.22 27.08 11.09
CA CYS A 9 -18.31 28.11 10.06
C CYS A 9 -17.52 29.38 10.37
N GLY A 10 -16.96 29.51 11.58
CA GLY A 10 -16.15 30.69 11.96
C GLY A 10 -16.92 32.00 12.16
N LYS A 11 -18.26 32.00 12.02
CA LYS A 11 -19.08 33.20 12.24
C LYS A 11 -19.18 33.55 13.72
N LYS A 12 -19.19 34.85 14.04
CA LYS A 12 -19.46 35.36 15.40
C LYS A 12 -20.97 35.31 15.66
N PHE A 13 -21.39 34.74 16.78
CA PHE A 13 -22.80 34.68 17.19
C PHE A 13 -22.95 35.01 18.68
N THR A 14 -24.15 35.43 19.07
CA THR A 14 -24.50 35.69 20.47
C THR A 14 -24.78 34.37 21.16
N ALA A 15 -23.90 33.97 22.08
CA ALA A 15 -24.09 32.75 22.84
C ALA A 15 -25.05 32.98 24.01
N THR A 16 -26.02 32.07 24.12
CA THR A 16 -26.91 31.95 25.28
C THR A 16 -26.16 31.39 26.49
N SER A 17 -25.19 30.50 26.28
CA SER A 17 -24.37 29.88 27.34
C SER A 17 -22.88 29.94 27.02
N SER A 18 -22.03 29.98 28.05
CA SER A 18 -20.56 29.88 27.88
C SER A 18 -20.11 28.56 27.25
N ARG A 19 -20.96 27.51 27.28
CA ARG A 19 -20.71 26.21 26.65
C ARG A 19 -21.13 26.12 25.18
N SER A 20 -21.81 27.13 24.63
CA SER A 20 -22.23 27.12 23.22
C SER A 20 -21.00 27.11 22.30
N LYS A 21 -20.94 26.19 21.33
CA LYS A 21 -19.80 26.04 20.39
C LYS A 21 -20.15 26.32 18.94
N TYR A 22 -21.45 26.31 18.63
CA TYR A 22 -21.98 26.34 17.27
C TYR A 22 -23.06 27.41 17.17
N CYS A 23 -23.08 28.13 16.04
CA CYS A 23 -24.06 29.19 15.80
C CYS A 23 -25.45 28.67 15.37
N SER A 24 -25.55 27.40 14.94
CA SER A 24 -26.79 26.81 14.45
C SER A 24 -26.77 25.29 14.55
N ASP A 25 -27.96 24.68 14.45
CA ASP A 25 -28.12 23.23 14.48
C ASP A 25 -27.45 22.49 13.33
N LYS A 26 -27.33 23.15 12.17
CA LYS A 26 -26.53 22.63 11.04
C LYS A 26 -25.06 22.50 11.44
N CYS A 27 -24.47 23.57 11.97
CA CYS A 27 -23.09 23.55 12.46
C CYS A 27 -22.88 22.55 13.61
N ARG A 28 -23.89 22.36 14.46
CA ARG A 28 -23.83 21.34 15.53
C ARG A 28 -23.76 19.92 14.93
N ARG A 29 -24.61 19.60 13.97
CA ARG A 29 -24.60 18.28 13.29
C ARG A 29 -23.29 18.03 12.54
N ASP A 30 -22.77 19.04 11.83
CA ASP A 30 -21.48 18.93 11.13
C ASP A 30 -20.32 18.76 12.11
N GLY A 31 -20.36 19.44 13.26
CA GLY A 31 -19.40 19.25 14.36
C GLY A 31 -19.43 17.83 14.92
N ILE A 32 -20.60 17.26 15.15
CA ILE A 32 -20.75 15.87 15.61
C ILE A 32 -20.17 14.91 14.57
N ARG A 33 -20.53 15.07 13.29
CA ARG A 33 -20.08 14.22 12.19
C ARG A 33 -18.55 14.24 12.04
N THR A 34 -17.94 15.43 12.08
CA THR A 34 -16.48 15.57 11.98
C THR A 34 -15.75 14.95 13.17
N ASN A 35 -16.26 15.14 14.38
CA ASN A 35 -15.70 14.53 15.58
C ASN A 35 -15.83 13.00 15.57
N GLN A 36 -16.98 12.47 15.15
CA GLN A 36 -17.20 11.03 15.00
C GLN A 36 -16.24 10.43 13.97
N ARG A 37 -16.03 11.09 12.82
CA ARG A 37 -15.05 10.67 11.80
C ARG A 37 -13.64 10.60 12.37
N LYS A 38 -13.21 11.61 13.14
CA LYS A 38 -11.90 11.63 13.82
C LYS A 38 -11.77 10.49 14.82
N LEU A 39 -12.79 10.25 15.64
CA LEU A 39 -12.82 9.14 16.60
C LEU A 39 -12.69 7.79 15.91
N MET A 40 -13.48 7.55 14.85
CA MET A 40 -13.42 6.29 14.10
C MET A 40 -12.07 6.07 13.41
N LYS A 41 -11.43 7.13 12.90
CA LYS A 41 -10.06 7.05 12.35
C LYS A 41 -9.06 6.58 13.42
N LYS A 42 -9.13 7.13 14.63
CA LYS A 42 -8.29 6.72 15.76
C LYS A 42 -8.53 5.26 16.17
N LYS A 43 -9.80 4.84 16.30
CA LYS A 43 -10.16 3.45 16.63
C LYS A 43 -9.63 2.45 15.59
N ARG A 44 -9.75 2.77 14.30
CA ARG A 44 -9.22 1.93 13.21
C ARG A 44 -7.68 1.83 13.27
N ALA A 45 -7.00 2.93 13.56
CA ALA A 45 -5.55 2.94 13.71
C ALA A 45 -5.09 2.09 14.91
N ALA A 46 -5.75 2.21 16.06
CA ALA A 46 -5.48 1.38 17.24
C ALA A 46 -5.67 -0.12 16.95
N LYS A 47 -6.81 -0.50 16.35
CA LYS A 47 -7.06 -1.90 15.96
C LYS A 47 -6.03 -2.44 14.98
N LYS A 48 -5.50 -1.61 14.06
CA LYS A 48 -4.41 -2.01 13.16
C LYS A 48 -3.12 -2.26 13.94
N GLN A 49 -2.78 -1.41 14.90
CA GLN A 49 -1.61 -1.61 15.76
C GLN A 49 -1.74 -2.86 16.63
N GLU A 50 -2.91 -3.12 17.21
CA GLU A 50 -3.20 -4.35 17.96
C GLU A 50 -2.99 -5.60 17.09
N LYS A 51 -3.49 -5.59 15.85
CA LYS A 51 -3.25 -6.70 14.90
C LYS A 51 -1.77 -6.92 14.58
N ILE A 52 -0.98 -5.85 14.45
CA ILE A 52 0.47 -5.93 14.22
C ILE A 52 1.19 -6.52 15.43
N LYS A 53 0.74 -6.20 16.65
CA LYS A 53 1.32 -6.77 17.89
C LYS A 53 1.03 -8.26 18.06
N VAL A 54 -0.15 -8.72 17.63
CA VAL A 54 -0.61 -10.10 17.79
C VAL A 54 -0.17 -11.01 16.63
N SER A 55 0.26 -10.46 15.48
CA SER A 55 0.80 -11.27 14.40
C SER A 55 2.13 -11.89 14.80
N ASN A 56 2.22 -13.22 14.73
CA ASN A 56 3.46 -13.97 14.95
C ASN A 56 4.56 -13.48 13.99
N PRO A 57 5.75 -13.04 14.46
CA PRO A 57 6.87 -12.66 13.61
C PRO A 57 7.32 -13.78 12.65
N ASN A 58 7.15 -15.04 13.06
CA ASN A 58 7.48 -16.23 12.26
C ASN A 58 6.40 -16.60 11.23
N ILE A 59 5.22 -15.97 11.27
CA ILE A 59 4.32 -15.94 10.13
C ILE A 59 4.84 -14.83 9.24
N SER A 60 5.82 -15.18 8.40
CA SER A 60 6.24 -14.29 7.32
C SER A 60 5.02 -14.07 6.43
N THR A 61 4.29 -12.98 6.67
CA THR A 61 3.52 -12.36 5.59
C THR A 61 4.52 -11.71 4.65
N SER A 62 5.40 -12.53 4.04
CA SER A 62 6.19 -12.13 2.88
C SER A 62 5.18 -11.47 1.97
N LYS A 63 5.32 -10.16 1.75
CA LYS A 63 4.41 -9.41 0.88
C LYS A 63 4.31 -10.24 -0.39
N LYS A 64 3.18 -10.93 -0.64
CA LYS A 64 3.03 -11.74 -1.84
C LYS A 64 3.42 -10.81 -2.99
N ARG A 65 4.52 -11.12 -3.69
CA ARG A 65 5.00 -10.28 -4.79
C ARG A 65 3.79 -10.10 -5.70
N LYS A 66 3.39 -8.85 -5.93
CA LYS A 66 2.37 -8.56 -6.93
C LYS A 66 2.87 -9.23 -8.21
N LYS A 67 2.11 -10.19 -8.79
CA LYS A 67 2.46 -10.76 -10.10
C LYS A 67 2.69 -9.57 -11.03
N SER A 68 3.87 -9.48 -11.65
CA SER A 68 4.12 -8.44 -12.64
C SER A 68 3.04 -8.59 -13.72
N LYS A 69 2.44 -7.47 -14.14
CA LYS A 69 1.37 -7.48 -15.14
C LYS A 69 1.82 -8.04 -16.50
N SER A 70 3.13 -8.15 -16.76
CA SER A 70 3.69 -8.77 -17.96
C SER A 70 4.67 -9.90 -17.62
N LEU A 71 4.58 -11.00 -18.38
CA LEU A 71 5.48 -12.15 -18.33
C LEU A 71 6.92 -11.75 -18.69
N LEU A 72 7.06 -10.86 -19.68
CA LEU A 72 8.35 -10.29 -20.09
C LEU A 72 9.10 -9.61 -18.93
N LYS A 73 8.39 -8.80 -18.13
CA LYS A 73 8.99 -8.14 -16.97
C LYS A 73 9.46 -9.15 -15.92
N TYR A 74 8.72 -10.24 -15.74
CA TYR A 74 9.09 -11.28 -14.78
C TYR A 74 10.45 -11.92 -15.16
N TYR A 75 10.62 -12.30 -16.42
CA TYR A 75 11.85 -12.92 -16.91
C TYR A 75 13.02 -11.94 -16.94
N ARG A 76 12.79 -10.65 -17.19
CA ARG A 76 13.80 -9.60 -17.03
C ARG A 76 14.26 -9.46 -15.58
N ASP A 77 13.31 -9.35 -14.65
CA ASP A 77 13.60 -9.29 -13.21
C ASP A 77 14.23 -10.58 -12.66
N LEU A 78 14.10 -11.70 -13.39
CA LEU A 78 14.74 -12.97 -13.10
C LEU A 78 16.20 -12.95 -13.59
N LYS A 79 16.43 -12.63 -14.87
CA LYS A 79 17.76 -12.48 -15.47
C LYS A 79 18.64 -11.55 -14.63
N ASN A 80 18.16 -10.35 -14.32
CA ASN A 80 18.90 -9.38 -13.52
C ASN A 80 19.26 -9.90 -12.11
N ARG A 81 18.42 -10.75 -11.51
CA ARG A 81 18.69 -11.29 -10.18
C ARG A 81 19.75 -12.37 -10.21
N ILE A 82 19.75 -13.20 -11.25
CA ILE A 82 20.74 -14.25 -11.44
C ILE A 82 22.09 -13.59 -11.70
N LEU A 83 22.16 -12.65 -12.66
CA LEU A 83 23.38 -11.92 -12.99
C LEU A 83 23.94 -11.15 -11.78
N ALA A 84 23.08 -10.47 -11.00
CA ALA A 84 23.53 -9.76 -9.80
C ALA A 84 24.07 -10.71 -8.71
N ASN A 85 23.56 -11.93 -8.62
CA ASN A 85 24.09 -12.94 -7.70
C ASN A 85 25.43 -13.48 -8.22
N GLU A 86 25.53 -13.78 -9.51
CA GLU A 86 26.77 -14.23 -10.16
C GLU A 86 27.89 -13.21 -9.98
N GLU A 87 27.59 -11.92 -10.19
CA GLU A 87 28.50 -10.81 -9.92
C GLU A 87 28.86 -10.70 -8.43
N ALA A 88 27.89 -10.88 -7.52
CA ALA A 88 28.16 -10.78 -6.08
C ALA A 88 29.06 -11.89 -5.53
N PHE A 89 29.11 -13.04 -6.20
CA PHE A 89 29.85 -14.22 -5.78
C PHE A 89 30.99 -14.60 -6.75
N ASP A 90 31.26 -13.75 -7.74
CA ASP A 90 32.28 -13.92 -8.79
C ASP A 90 32.26 -15.32 -9.45
N PHE A 91 31.06 -15.83 -9.76
CA PHE A 91 30.91 -17.11 -10.45
C PHE A 91 29.92 -17.01 -11.61
N VAL A 92 30.17 -17.77 -12.68
CA VAL A 92 29.26 -17.87 -13.82
C VAL A 92 28.52 -19.20 -13.73
N SER A 93 27.20 -19.14 -13.62
CA SER A 93 26.36 -20.33 -13.54
C SER A 93 25.80 -20.70 -14.89
N ARG A 94 25.58 -22.00 -15.14
CA ARG A 94 24.85 -22.46 -16.33
C ARG A 94 23.37 -22.58 -16.02
N THR A 95 22.72 -21.45 -15.79
CA THR A 95 21.27 -21.40 -15.54
C THR A 95 20.49 -21.42 -16.85
N VAL A 96 19.65 -22.44 -17.00
CA VAL A 96 18.77 -22.61 -18.15
C VAL A 96 17.32 -22.56 -17.67
N VAL A 97 16.49 -21.75 -18.33
CA VAL A 97 15.05 -21.62 -18.05
C VAL A 97 14.28 -21.96 -19.31
N GLU A 98 13.36 -22.92 -19.23
CA GLU A 98 12.63 -23.43 -20.41
C GLU A 98 13.57 -23.82 -21.57
N GLY A 99 14.76 -24.36 -21.26
CA GLY A 99 15.74 -24.74 -22.29
C GLY A 99 16.51 -23.59 -22.95
N ILE A 100 16.40 -22.36 -22.45
CA ILE A 100 17.11 -21.16 -22.95
C ILE A 100 18.09 -20.69 -21.88
N ASP A 101 19.32 -20.33 -22.26
CA ASP A 101 20.33 -19.85 -21.30
C ASP A 101 20.05 -18.39 -20.88
N VAL A 102 20.17 -18.12 -19.58
CA VAL A 102 19.96 -16.78 -19.00
C VAL A 102 20.95 -15.74 -19.55
N HIS A 103 22.12 -16.18 -20.02
CA HIS A 103 23.14 -15.32 -20.60
C HIS A 103 22.84 -14.89 -22.05
N GLU A 104 21.82 -15.44 -22.69
CA GLU A 104 21.41 -15.01 -24.03
C GLU A 104 20.87 -13.57 -24.02
N GLU A 105 21.23 -12.77 -25.03
CA GLU A 105 20.84 -11.36 -25.13
C GLU A 105 19.31 -11.20 -25.11
N ASN A 106 18.59 -12.07 -25.83
CA ASN A 106 17.13 -12.05 -26.00
C ASN A 106 16.38 -13.06 -25.11
N PHE A 107 17.01 -13.58 -24.05
CA PHE A 107 16.45 -14.56 -23.10
C PHE A 107 14.97 -14.32 -22.76
N GLU A 108 14.63 -13.08 -22.44
CA GLU A 108 13.30 -12.67 -21.99
C GLU A 108 12.21 -12.91 -23.04
N GLN A 109 12.52 -12.68 -24.30
CA GLN A 109 11.58 -12.80 -25.42
C GLN A 109 11.41 -14.26 -25.79
N LEU A 110 12.54 -14.98 -25.93
CA LEU A 110 12.57 -16.40 -26.28
C LEU A 110 11.79 -17.26 -25.26
N VAL A 111 11.94 -16.99 -23.96
CA VAL A 111 11.21 -17.73 -22.92
C VAL A 111 9.71 -17.44 -22.99
N VAL A 112 9.32 -16.20 -23.25
CA VAL A 112 7.90 -15.83 -23.37
C VAL A 112 7.26 -16.45 -24.61
N GLU A 113 7.98 -16.51 -25.73
CA GLU A 113 7.52 -17.16 -26.96
C GLU A 113 7.34 -18.65 -26.76
N ARG A 114 8.34 -19.33 -26.21
CA ARG A 114 8.27 -20.78 -25.93
C ARG A 114 7.12 -21.17 -25.01
N ILE A 115 6.82 -20.35 -24.01
CA ILE A 115 5.69 -20.59 -23.10
C ILE A 115 4.34 -20.45 -23.82
N LYS A 116 4.24 -19.52 -24.79
CA LYS A 116 3.03 -19.39 -25.61
C LYS A 116 2.85 -20.60 -26.51
N GLU A 117 3.91 -21.05 -27.17
CA GLU A 117 3.91 -22.25 -28.03
C GLU A 117 3.50 -23.51 -27.26
N GLN A 118 3.92 -23.66 -26.01
CA GLN A 118 3.52 -24.78 -25.15
C GLN A 118 2.08 -24.70 -24.62
N SER A 119 1.43 -23.53 -24.75
CA SER A 119 0.07 -23.30 -24.27
C SER A 119 -1.00 -23.41 -25.35
N GLU A 120 -0.58 -23.52 -26.62
CA GLU A 120 -1.41 -23.82 -27.78
C GLU A 120 -1.56 -25.34 -27.98
#